data_AF-A0A1G1EC29-F1
#
_entry.id   AF-A0A1G1EC29-F1
#
_cell.length_a   1.000
_cell.length_b   1.000
_cell.length_c   1.000
_cell.angle_alpha   90.00
_cell.angle_beta   90.00
_cell.angle_gamma   90.00
#
_symmetry.space_group_name_H-M   'P 1'
#
loop_
_entity.id
_entity.type
_entity.pdbx_description
1 polymer ?
#
loop_
_entity_poly.entity_id
_entity_poly.type
_entity_poly.pdbx_seq_one_letter_code
_entity_poly.pdbx_strand_id
1 'polypeptide(L)' 'MRLAEGIQKQIEIYRLMTGAQRLCIGFELYETAIAICHAGIKRPYPDWAEREIKAELVTRLRDAATRQAVTE' A
#
# COMPACT_ATOMS: atom_id res chain seq x y z
N MET A 1 -11.39 -1.96 -23.42
CA MET A 1 -11.73 -0.73 -22.65
C MET A 1 -10.55 0.21 -22.75
N ARG A 2 -10.75 1.45 -23.18
CA ARG A 2 -9.67 2.46 -23.22
C ARG A 2 -9.34 2.92 -21.79
N LEU A 3 -8.11 3.38 -21.54
CA LEU A 3 -7.66 3.81 -20.21
C LEU A 3 -8.63 4.83 -19.56
N ALA A 4 -9.04 5.84 -20.33
CA ALA A 4 -9.97 6.87 -19.87
C ALA A 4 -11.34 6.29 -19.47
N GLU A 5 -11.84 5.30 -20.21
CA GLU A 5 -13.12 4.64 -19.91
C GLU A 5 -13.02 3.81 -18.61
N GLY A 6 -11.86 3.20 -18.35
CA GLY A 6 -11.61 2.46 -17.11
C GLY A 6 -11.55 3.37 -15.88
N ILE A 7 -10.82 4.48 -15.98
CA ILE A 7 -10.72 5.48 -14.90
C ILE A 7 -12.09 6.05 -14.59
N GLN A 8 -12.87 6.41 -15.61
CA GLN A 8 -14.21 6.97 -15.42
C GLN A 8 -15.14 6.01 -14.68
N LYS A 9 -15.16 4.73 -15.07
CA LYS A 9 -15.94 3.70 -14.37
C LYS A 9 -15.50 3.52 -12.92
N GLN A 10 -14.20 3.57 -12.64
CA GLN A 10 -13.68 3.47 -11.28
C GLN A 10 -14.13 4.63 -10.40
N ILE A 11 -14.14 5.85 -10.94
CA ILE A 11 -14.67 7.05 -10.23
C ILE A 11 -16.15 6.89 -9.91
N GLU A 12 -16.95 6.40 -10.87
CA GLU A 12 -18.38 6.16 -10.67
C GLU A 12 -18.65 5.15 -9.57
N ILE A 13 -17.89 4.04 -9.53
CA ILE A 13 -17.96 3.04 -8.46
C ILE A 13 -17.64 3.68 -7.10
N TYR A 14 -16.55 4.46 -7.00
CA TYR A 14 -16.19 5.11 -5.73
C TYR A 14 -17.20 6.15 -5.23
N ARG A 15 -17.93 6.79 -6.15
CA ARG A 15 -19.02 7.73 -5.80
C ARG A 15 -20.24 7.01 -5.21
N LEU A 16 -20.51 5.79 -5.65
CA LEU A 16 -21.61 4.96 -5.14
C LEU A 16 -21.29 4.30 -3.78
N MET A 17 -20.01 4.28 -3.39
CA MET A 17 -19.58 3.73 -2.10
C MET A 17 -19.84 4.68 -0.94
N THR A 18 -20.19 4.09 0.20
CA THR A 18 -20.17 4.77 1.51
C THR A 18 -18.73 5.08 1.94
N GLY A 19 -18.58 5.99 2.92
CA GLY A 19 -17.27 6.28 3.51
C GLY A 19 -16.60 5.04 4.12
N ALA A 20 -17.38 4.18 4.79
CA ALA A 20 -16.86 2.94 5.37
C ALA A 20 -16.32 1.97 4.31
N GLN A 21 -17.02 1.81 3.19
CA GLN A 21 -16.55 0.95 2.09
C GLN A 21 -15.24 1.46 1.47
N ARG A 22 -15.12 2.78 1.28
CA ARG A 22 -13.85 3.37 0.81
C ARG A 22 -12.72 3.15 1.81
N LEU A 23 -13.02 3.23 3.11
CA LEU A 23 -12.04 2.99 4.16
C LEU A 23 -11.58 1.52 4.19
N CYS A 24 -12.48 0.55 3.99
CA CYS A 24 -12.11 -0.86 3.84
C CYS A 24 -11.09 -1.05 2.71
N ILE A 25 -11.33 -0.45 1.54
CA ILE A 25 -10.38 -0.52 0.41
C ILE A 25 -9.01 0.06 0.82
N GLY A 26 -9.01 1.19 1.53
CA GLY A 26 -7.77 1.76 2.06
C GLY A 26 -7.00 0.81 2.98
N PHE A 27 -7.70 0.12 3.88
CA PHE A 27 -7.09 -0.87 4.77
C PHE A 27 -6.57 -2.10 4.00
N GLU A 28 -7.34 -2.65 3.06
CA GLU A 28 -6.92 -3.78 2.23
C GLU A 28 -5.66 -3.45 1.41
N LEU A 29 -5.60 -2.23 0.86
CA LEU A 29 -4.43 -1.75 0.14
C LEU A 29 -3.22 -1.59 1.08
N TYR A 30 -3.43 -1.10 2.29
CA TYR A 30 -2.37 -0.96 3.30
C TYR A 30 -1.82 -2.34 3.72
N GLU A 31 -2.69 -3.30 4.00
CA GLU A 31 -2.30 -4.68 4.32
C GLU A 31 -1.52 -5.32 3.16
N THR A 32 -1.98 -5.12 1.93
CA THR A 32 -1.29 -5.58 0.73
C THR A 32 0.11 -4.96 0.62
N ALA A 33 0.24 -3.65 0.86
CA ALA A 33 1.53 -2.97 0.84
C ALA A 33 2.49 -3.51 1.91
N ILE A 34 1.99 -3.79 3.12
CA ILE A 34 2.75 -4.46 4.19
C ILE A 34 3.27 -5.82 3.72
N ALA A 35 2.39 -6.66 3.16
CA ALA A 35 2.75 -8.01 2.73
C ALA A 35 3.83 -8.00 1.64
N ILE A 36 3.70 -7.10 0.64
CA ILE A 36 4.69 -6.90 -0.42
C ILE A 36 6.03 -6.48 0.18
N CYS A 37 6.03 -5.50 1.09
CA CYS A 37 7.25 -4.99 1.70
C CYS A 37 7.94 -6.05 2.57
N HIS A 38 7.17 -6.78 3.38
CA HIS A 38 7.67 -7.89 4.20
C HIS A 38 8.34 -8.97 3.33
N ALA A 39 7.68 -9.43 2.27
CA ALA A 39 8.25 -10.40 1.34
C ALA A 39 9.53 -9.87 0.67
N GLY A 40 9.55 -8.58 0.31
CA GLY A 40 10.71 -7.89 -0.25
C GLY A 40 11.90 -7.77 0.73
N ILE A 41 11.65 -7.72 2.04
CA ILE A 41 12.69 -7.72 3.09
C ILE A 41 13.16 -9.17 3.34
N LYS A 42 12.25 -10.12 3.47
CA LYS A 42 12.56 -11.51 3.81
C LYS A 42 13.36 -12.22 2.72
N ARG A 43 13.13 -11.89 1.45
CA ARG A 43 13.83 -12.50 0.31
C ARG A 43 15.37 -12.36 0.37
N PRO A 44 15.95 -11.16 0.55
CA PRO A 44 17.40 -11.00 0.72
C PRO A 44 17.92 -11.37 2.11
N TYR A 45 17.04 -11.46 3.12
CA TYR A 45 17.41 -11.75 4.50
C TYR A 45 16.60 -12.94 5.08
N PRO A 46 16.80 -14.17 4.55
CA PRO A 46 15.98 -15.32 4.93
C PRO A 46 16.12 -15.72 6.40
N ASP A 47 17.28 -15.43 7.01
CA ASP A 47 17.60 -15.82 8.40
C ASP A 47 17.21 -14.75 9.43
N TRP A 48 16.71 -13.59 9.00
CA TRP A 48 16.24 -12.57 9.93
C TRP A 48 15.04 -13.08 10.73
N ALA A 49 15.08 -12.82 12.03
CA ALA A 49 13.94 -13.03 12.89
C ALA A 49 12.81 -12.07 12.51
N GLU A 50 11.56 -12.47 12.74
CA GLU A 50 10.39 -11.62 12.43
C GLU A 50 10.43 -10.25 13.12
N ARG A 51 11.14 -10.11 14.25
CA ARG A 51 11.36 -8.80 14.92
C ARG A 51 12.23 -7.85 14.07
N GLU A 52 13.25 -8.38 13.40
CA GLU A 52 14.18 -7.61 12.57
C GLU A 52 13.48 -7.18 11.28
N ILE A 53 12.71 -8.10 10.68
CA ILE A 53 11.87 -7.80 9.51
C ILE A 53 10.84 -6.71 9.84
N LYS A 54 10.19 -6.78 11.01
CA LYS A 54 9.23 -5.75 11.45
C LYS A 54 9.90 -4.39 11.66
N ALA A 55 11.10 -4.34 12.25
CA ALA A 55 11.82 -3.08 12.44
C ALA A 55 12.16 -2.41 11.11
N GLU A 56 12.67 -3.19 10.14
CA GLU A 56 12.98 -2.70 8.79
C GLU A 56 11.70 -2.29 8.03
N LEU A 57 10.62 -3.06 8.16
CA LEU A 57 9.32 -2.73 7.57
C LEU A 57 8.83 -1.35 8.04
N VAL A 58 8.93 -1.05 9.33
CA VAL A 58 8.56 0.27 9.89
C VAL A 58 9.39 1.38 9.27
N THR A 59 10.70 1.18 9.13
CA THR A 59 11.60 2.15 8.48
C THR A 59 11.17 2.41 7.03
N ARG A 60 10.93 1.36 6.24
CA ARG A 60 10.55 1.51 4.83
C ARG A 60 9.19 2.18 4.64
N LEU A 61 8.21 1.85 5.48
CA LEU A 61 6.90 2.49 5.42
C LEU A 61 6.98 3.97 5.78
N ARG A 62 7.79 4.33 6.78
CA ARG A 62 8.06 5.73 7.13
C ARG A 62 8.70 6.46 5.94
N ASP A 63 9.73 5.88 5.35
CA ASP A 63 10.45 6.49 4.23
C ASP A 63 9.57 6.63 2.98
N ALA A 64 8.66 5.69 2.73
CA ALA A 64 7.70 5.77 1.63
C ALA A 64 6.68 6.90 1.88
N ALA A 65 6.19 7.04 3.11
CA ALA A 65 5.26 8.11 3.49
C ALA A 65 5.91 9.50 3.39
N THR A 66 7.21 9.62 3.67
CA THR A 66 7.93 10.90 3.58
C THR A 66 8.46 11.22 2.18
N ARG A 67 8.69 10.22 1.32
CA ARG A 67 9.14 10.44 -0.08
C ARG A 67 8.11 11.17 -0.94
N GLN A 68 6.81 11.04 -0.67
CA GLN A 68 5.77 11.77 -1.39
C GLN A 68 5.67 13.25 -0.99
N ALA A 69 6.34 13.70 0.08
CA ALA A 69 6.32 15.09 0.52
C ALA A 69 7.38 15.99 -0.16
N VAL A 70 8.24 15.45 -1.03
CA VAL A 70 9.37 16.19 -1.65
C VAL A 70 9.24 16.28 -3.17
N THR A 71 8.01 16.34 -3.68
CA THR A 71 7.79 16.63 -5.11
C THR A 71 6.99 17.92 -5.22
N GLU A 72 7.71 19.04 -5.21
CA GLU A 72 7.28 20.36 -5.71
C GLU A 72 7.80 20.56 -7.13
#